data_AF-A0A944V7V6-F1
#
_entry.id   AF-A0A944V7V6-F1
#
_cell.length_a   1.000
_cell.length_b   1.000
_cell.length_c   1.000
_cell.angle_alpha   90.00
_cell.angle_beta   90.00
_cell.angle_gamma   90.00
#
_symmetry.space_group_name_H-M   'P 1'
#
loop_
_entity.id
_entity.type
_entity.pdbx_description
1 polymer ?
#
loop_
_entity_poly.entity_id
_entity_poly.type
_entity_poly.pdbx_seq_one_letter_code
_entity_poly.pdbx_strand_id
1 'polypeptide(L)'
;FVDGLEAGSEPNLSQSLAEVGQDTARVVERADGLDIEAAYVEQTDRAQRAGIFGSPSFIVDGEVFWGDDRLEDAITWAKNPD
;
A
#
# COMPACT_ATOMS: atom_id res chain seq x y z
N PHE A 1 1.28 -8.43 12.83
CA PHE A 1 1.67 -9.48 11.88
C PHE A 1 1.33 -10.83 12.49
N VAL A 2 0.81 -11.77 11.68
CA VAL A 2 0.28 -13.07 12.16
C VAL A 2 1.34 -13.86 12.93
N ASP A 3 2.54 -13.97 12.35
CA ASP A 3 3.64 -14.76 12.93
C ASP A 3 4.66 -13.92 13.71
N GLY A 4 4.34 -12.65 14.01
CA GLY A 4 5.23 -11.73 14.71
C GLY A 4 6.49 -11.33 13.92
N LEU A 5 6.59 -11.72 12.65
CA LEU A 5 7.67 -11.32 11.76
C LEU A 5 7.46 -9.88 11.27
N GLU A 6 8.57 -9.15 11.14
CA GLU A 6 8.56 -7.78 10.62
C GLU A 6 8.22 -7.76 9.13
N ALA A 7 7.41 -6.79 8.69
CA ALA A 7 7.12 -6.60 7.26
C ALA A 7 8.35 -6.09 6.51
N GLY A 8 8.60 -6.65 5.31
CA GLY A 8 9.71 -6.23 4.45
C GLY A 8 11.09 -6.76 4.88
N SER A 9 11.18 -7.45 6.02
CA SER A 9 12.42 -8.08 6.50
C SER A 9 12.43 -9.60 6.25
N GLU A 10 13.61 -10.21 6.24
CA GLU A 10 13.73 -11.67 6.25
C GLU A 10 13.29 -12.26 7.61
N PRO A 11 12.68 -13.46 7.63
CA PRO A 11 12.34 -14.30 6.47
C PRO A 11 11.01 -13.92 5.81
N ASN A 12 10.29 -12.94 6.36
CA ASN A 12 8.90 -12.62 5.95
C ASN A 12 8.79 -12.18 4.49
N LEU A 13 9.73 -11.37 4.02
CA LEU A 13 9.75 -10.89 2.62
C LEU A 13 9.89 -12.06 1.64
N SER A 14 10.91 -12.92 1.84
CA SER A 14 11.17 -14.03 0.93
C SER A 14 10.07 -15.10 0.97
N GLN A 15 9.54 -15.39 2.16
CA GLN A 15 8.44 -16.34 2.34
C GLN A 15 7.16 -15.83 1.68
N SER A 16 6.80 -14.57 1.87
CA SER A 16 5.61 -13.96 1.25
C SER A 16 5.71 -14.01 -0.28
N LEU A 17 6.86 -13.64 -0.84
CA LEU A 17 7.10 -13.68 -2.29
C LEU A 17 7.00 -15.12 -2.85
N ALA A 18 7.59 -16.10 -2.16
CA ALA A 18 7.51 -17.49 -2.56
C ALA A 18 6.08 -18.05 -2.47
N GLU A 19 5.33 -17.69 -1.43
CA GLU A 19 3.93 -18.12 -1.23
C GLU A 19 3.02 -17.64 -2.37
N VAL A 20 3.24 -16.42 -2.88
CA VAL A 20 2.50 -15.89 -4.04
C VAL A 20 3.12 -16.30 -5.39
N GLY A 21 4.04 -17.27 -5.40
CA GLY A 21 4.62 -17.86 -6.61
C GLY A 21 5.60 -16.96 -7.37
N GLN A 22 6.19 -15.97 -6.71
CA GLN A 22 7.20 -15.10 -7.32
C GLN A 22 8.60 -15.69 -7.21
N ASP A 23 9.44 -15.36 -8.19
CA ASP A 23 10.90 -15.53 -8.07
C ASP A 23 11.43 -14.44 -7.12
N THR A 24 11.70 -14.85 -5.87
CA THR A 24 12.17 -13.96 -4.81
C THR A 24 13.41 -13.18 -5.21
N ALA A 25 14.42 -13.84 -5.79
CA ALA A 25 15.69 -13.20 -6.12
C ALA A 25 15.49 -12.11 -7.18
N ARG A 26 14.74 -12.44 -8.24
CA ARG A 26 14.42 -11.49 -9.31
C ARG A 26 13.60 -10.29 -8.81
N VAL A 27 12.66 -10.51 -7.89
CA VAL A 27 11.81 -9.42 -7.38
C VAL A 27 12.61 -8.50 -6.46
N VAL A 28 13.42 -9.05 -5.55
CA VAL A 28 14.28 -8.25 -4.66
C VAL A 28 15.29 -7.44 -5.46
N GLU A 29 15.96 -8.04 -6.46
CA GLU A 29 16.88 -7.32 -7.34
C GLU A 29 16.18 -6.18 -8.09
N ARG A 30 14.96 -6.41 -8.59
CA ARG A 30 14.20 -5.36 -9.29
C ARG A 30 13.78 -4.23 -8.36
N ALA A 31 13.50 -4.52 -7.09
CA ALA A 31 13.09 -3.51 -6.12
C ALA A 31 14.16 -2.44 -5.89
N ASP A 32 15.43 -2.79 -6.04
CA ASP A 32 16.59 -1.88 -5.94
C ASP A 32 16.84 -1.04 -7.22
N GLY A 33 15.97 -1.17 -8.24
CA GLY A 33 16.07 -0.39 -9.47
C GLY A 33 15.79 1.10 -9.26
N LEU A 34 16.59 1.97 -9.89
CA LEU A 34 16.41 3.43 -9.82
C LEU A 34 15.02 3.90 -10.29
N ASP A 35 14.42 3.18 -11.26
CA ASP A 35 13.06 3.44 -11.72
C ASP A 35 12.01 3.13 -10.64
N ILE A 36 12.26 2.11 -9.82
CA ILE A 36 11.39 1.73 -8.71
C ILE A 36 11.50 2.72 -7.55
N GLU A 37 12.71 3.17 -7.20
CA GLU A 37 12.91 4.22 -6.19
C GLU A 37 12.21 5.52 -6.59
N ALA A 38 12.37 5.95 -7.86
CA ALA A 38 11.69 7.13 -8.37
C ALA A 38 10.16 6.99 -8.31
N ALA A 39 9.63 5.82 -8.69
CA ALA A 39 8.20 5.54 -8.61
C ALA A 39 7.70 5.53 -7.17
N TYR A 40 8.48 5.00 -6.21
CA TYR A 40 8.14 5.01 -4.79
C TYR A 40 7.96 6.45 -4.26
N VAL A 41 8.94 7.32 -4.52
CA VAL A 41 8.86 8.74 -4.15
C VAL A 41 7.65 9.43 -4.80
N GLU A 42 7.44 9.20 -6.10
CA GLU A 42 6.30 9.79 -6.83
C GLU A 42 4.95 9.38 -6.24
N GLN A 43 4.78 8.10 -5.86
CA GLN A 43 3.54 7.63 -5.23
C GLN A 43 3.34 8.24 -3.84
N THR A 44 4.39 8.37 -3.04
CA THR A 44 4.32 9.04 -1.73
C THR A 44 3.89 10.50 -1.88
N ASP A 45 4.49 11.23 -2.81
CA ASP A 45 4.14 12.62 -3.11
C ASP A 45 2.70 12.75 -3.60
N ARG A 46 2.24 11.81 -4.45
CA ARG A 46 0.86 11.76 -4.91
C ARG A 46 -0.11 11.54 -3.75
N ALA A 47 0.20 10.64 -2.82
CA ALA A 47 -0.63 10.40 -1.64
C ALA A 47 -0.74 11.65 -0.76
N GLN A 48 0.37 12.36 -0.52
CA GLN A 48 0.37 13.61 0.23
C GLN A 48 -0.48 14.69 -0.45
N ARG A 49 -0.33 14.87 -1.78
CA ARG A 49 -1.15 15.82 -2.55
C ARG A 49 -2.64 15.49 -2.53
N ALA A 50 -2.98 14.21 -2.39
CA ALA A 50 -4.36 13.73 -2.27
C ALA A 50 -4.92 13.82 -0.83
N GLY A 51 -4.15 14.38 0.11
CA GLY A 51 -4.60 14.57 1.50
C GLY A 51 -4.45 13.33 2.39
N ILE A 52 -3.73 12.29 1.96
CA ILE A 52 -3.43 11.13 2.81
C ILE A 52 -2.36 11.51 3.83
N PHE A 53 -2.65 11.28 5.11
CA PHE A 53 -1.74 11.58 6.22
C PHE A 53 -1.53 10.40 7.19
N GLY A 54 -2.22 9.28 6.97
CA GLY A 54 -2.14 8.10 7.84
C GLY A 54 -2.58 6.83 7.12
N SER A 55 -2.64 5.72 7.85
CA SER A 55 -3.02 4.42 7.32
C SER A 55 -3.94 3.66 8.30
N PRO A 56 -4.97 2.94 7.81
CA PRO A 56 -5.43 2.96 6.42
C PRO A 56 -6.15 4.28 6.07
N SER A 57 -6.12 4.63 4.78
CA SER A 57 -6.88 5.74 4.20
C SER A 57 -7.54 5.28 2.90
N PHE A 58 -8.77 5.73 2.68
CA PHE A 58 -9.55 5.49 1.47
C PHE A 58 -9.87 6.82 0.81
N ILE A 59 -9.88 6.85 -0.52
CA ILE A 59 -10.30 8.02 -1.29
C ILE A 59 -11.39 7.61 -2.25
N VAL A 60 -12.51 8.33 -2.24
CA VAL A 60 -13.64 8.13 -3.15
C VAL A 60 -14.05 9.48 -3.70
N ASP A 61 -14.00 9.65 -5.03
CA ASP A 61 -14.35 10.89 -5.73
C ASP A 61 -13.67 12.16 -5.16
N GLY A 62 -12.45 12.01 -4.65
CA GLY A 62 -11.66 13.09 -4.06
C GLY A 62 -11.87 13.32 -2.56
N GLU A 63 -12.87 12.68 -1.94
CA GLU A 63 -13.10 12.71 -0.50
C GLU A 63 -12.21 11.69 0.22
N VAL A 64 -11.62 12.08 1.35
CA VAL A 64 -10.66 11.26 2.12
C VAL A 64 -11.32 10.70 3.37
N PHE A 65 -11.27 9.38 3.54
CA PHE A 65 -11.73 8.66 4.73
C PHE A 65 -10.52 8.03 5.43
N TRP A 66 -10.22 8.45 6.65
CA TRP A 66 -9.05 7.95 7.41
C TRP A 66 -9.48 7.09 8.59
N GLY A 67 -8.88 5.90 8.69
CA GLY A 67 -9.22 4.88 9.69
C GLY A 67 -10.01 3.72 9.10
N ASP A 68 -9.74 2.50 9.58
CA ASP A 68 -10.45 1.29 9.16
C ASP A 68 -11.95 1.36 9.51
N ASP A 69 -12.27 2.01 10.63
CA ASP A 69 -13.62 2.33 11.08
C ASP A 69 -14.41 3.25 10.13
N ARG A 70 -13.74 3.87 9.15
CA ARG A 70 -14.34 4.73 8.12
C ARG A 70 -14.52 4.05 6.76
N LEU A 71 -14.16 2.77 6.62
CA LEU A 71 -14.32 2.03 5.38
C LEU A 71 -15.78 1.94 4.93
N GLU A 72 -16.71 1.63 5.84
CA GLU A 72 -18.14 1.53 5.51
C GLU A 72 -18.75 2.87 5.07
N ASP A 73 -18.25 3.98 5.62
CA ASP A 73 -18.65 5.32 5.19
C ASP A 73 -18.16 5.61 3.77
N ALA A 74 -16.90 5.26 3.46
CA ALA A 74 -16.34 5.40 2.12
C ALA A 74 -17.14 4.57 1.09
N ILE A 75 -17.54 3.34 1.45
CA ILE A 75 -18.38 2.48 0.59
C ILE A 75 -19.77 3.09 0.39
N THR A 76 -20.35 3.66 1.45
CA THR A 76 -21.66 4.31 1.39
C THR A 76 -21.62 5.54 0.49
N TRP A 77 -20.56 6.35 0.61
CA TRP A 77 -20.29 7.51 -0.25
C TRP A 77 -20.16 7.08 -1.73
N ALA A 78 -19.37 6.05 -2.02
CA ALA A 78 -19.18 5.56 -3.39
C ALA A 78 -20.47 5.09 -4.08
N LYS A 79 -21.46 4.65 -3.31
CA LYS A 79 -22.76 4.17 -3.83
C LYS A 79 -23.76 5.30 -4.07
N ASN A 80 -23.61 6.42 -3.36
CA ASN A 80 -24.47 7.58 -3.47
C ASN A 80 -23.60 8.84 -3.63
N PRO A 81 -22.86 8.97 -4.75
CA PRO A 81 -22.22 10.23 -5.06
C PRO A 81 -23.32 11.30 -5.19
N ASP A 82 -23.14 12.44 -4.52
CA ASP A 82 -23.99 13.62 -4.69
C ASP A 82 -24.11 14.04 -6.17
#